data_AF-Q2HCM5-F1
#
_entry.id   AF-Q2HCM5-F1
#
_cell.length_a   1.000
_cell.length_b   1.000
_cell.length_c   1.000
_cell.angle_alpha   90.00
_cell.angle_beta   90.00
_cell.angle_gamma   90.00
#
_symmetry.space_group_name_H-M   'P 1'
#
loop_
_entity.id
_entity.type
_entity.pdbx_description
1 polymer ?
#
loop_
_entity_poly.entity_id
_entity_poly.type
_entity_poly.pdbx_seq_one_letter_code
_entity_poly.pdbx_strand_id
1 'polypeptide(L)'
;MENDRGEIVDLYVPRKCSATGRIIRSKDHGSCQITIAKVDENGRAIQGENIIYALSGFVRAMGESDDALNRLAQRDGLLKNVWSAQR
;
A
#
# COMPACT_ATOMS: atom_id res chain seq x y z
N MET A 1 -7.07 -20.09 0.94
CA MET A 1 -8.08 -21.14 1.14
C MET A 1 -7.35 -22.34 1.69
N GLU A 2 -7.86 -22.92 2.76
CA GLU A 2 -7.30 -24.13 3.36
C GLU A 2 -8.26 -25.29 3.08
N ASN A 3 -7.72 -26.49 2.87
CA ASN A 3 -8.52 -27.71 2.84
C ASN A 3 -8.83 -28.19 4.27
N ASP A 4 -9.62 -29.26 4.40
CA ASP A 4 -10.00 -29.86 5.69
C ASP A 4 -8.80 -30.41 6.49
N ARG A 5 -7.61 -30.52 5.86
CA ARG A 5 -6.34 -30.94 6.49
C ARG A 5 -5.47 -29.75 6.92
N GLY A 6 -5.94 -28.52 6.72
CA GLY A 6 -5.20 -27.29 7.05
C GLY A 6 -4.12 -26.91 6.04
N GLU A 7 -4.11 -27.49 4.84
CA GLU A 7 -3.14 -27.18 3.80
C GLU A 7 -3.67 -26.05 2.91
N ILE A 8 -2.81 -25.08 2.60
CA ILE A 8 -3.14 -23.97 1.69
C ILE A 8 -3.22 -24.54 0.26
N VAL A 9 -4.42 -24.52 -0.32
CA VAL A 9 -4.67 -25.03 -1.68
C VAL A 9 -4.52 -23.98 -2.78
N ASP A 10 -4.42 -22.70 -2.41
CA ASP A 10 -4.28 -21.61 -3.38
C ASP A 10 -2.86 -21.52 -3.92
N LEU A 11 -2.73 -21.36 -5.25
CA LEU A 11 -1.44 -21.19 -5.93
C LEU A 11 -0.68 -19.93 -5.46
N TYR A 12 -1.41 -18.87 -5.10
CA TYR A 12 -0.85 -17.65 -4.54
C TYR A 12 -1.93 -16.87 -3.80
N VAL A 13 -1.52 -16.10 -2.79
CA VAL A 13 -2.38 -15.12 -2.11
C VAL A 13 -2.15 -13.75 -2.74
N PRO A 14 -3.14 -13.14 -3.43
CA PRO A 14 -2.97 -11.86 -4.10
C PRO A 14 -2.66 -10.69 -3.14
N ARG A 15 -2.05 -9.64 -3.69
CA ARG A 15 -1.88 -8.36 -2.98
C ARG A 15 -3.22 -7.65 -2.83
N LYS A 16 -3.37 -6.89 -1.74
CA LYS A 16 -4.51 -6.00 -1.50
C LYS A 16 -4.08 -4.54 -1.60
N CYS A 17 -4.97 -3.70 -2.12
CA CYS A 17 -4.80 -2.27 -2.17
C CYS A 17 -4.78 -1.71 -0.75
N SER A 18 -3.71 -1.00 -0.37
CA SER A 18 -3.55 -0.40 0.95
C SER A 18 -4.63 0.64 1.25
N ALA A 19 -5.18 1.29 0.22
CA ALA A 19 -6.18 2.33 0.38
C ALA A 19 -7.61 1.78 0.59
N THR A 20 -7.98 0.73 -0.14
CA THR A 20 -9.38 0.26 -0.24
C THR A 20 -9.60 -1.19 0.23
N GLY A 21 -8.53 -1.94 0.49
CA GLY A 21 -8.61 -3.37 0.82
C GLY A 21 -8.98 -4.28 -0.35
N ARG A 22 -9.28 -3.73 -1.55
CA ARG A 22 -9.61 -4.50 -2.74
C ARG A 22 -8.42 -5.34 -3.21
N ILE A 23 -8.70 -6.53 -3.72
CA ILE A 23 -7.69 -7.39 -4.33
C ILE A 23 -7.15 -6.74 -5.62
N ILE A 24 -5.83 -6.71 -5.75
CA ILE A 24 -5.14 -6.32 -6.98
C ILE A 24 -5.04 -7.56 -7.86
N ARG A 25 -5.75 -7.54 -8.99
CA ARG A 25 -5.79 -8.65 -9.95
C ARG A 25 -4.45 -8.78 -10.69
N SER A 26 -4.13 -9.98 -11.16
CA SER A 26 -2.89 -10.27 -11.90
C SER A 26 -2.73 -9.48 -13.20
N LYS A 27 -3.83 -9.14 -13.88
CA LYS A 27 -3.84 -8.31 -15.11
C LYS A 27 -4.12 -6.82 -14.86
N ASP A 28 -4.07 -6.35 -13.62
CA ASP A 28 -4.21 -4.92 -13.32
C ASP A 28 -2.87 -4.20 -13.53
N HIS A 29 -2.57 -3.85 -14.79
CA HIS A 29 -1.39 -3.09 -15.18
C HIS A 29 -1.47 -1.60 -14.79
N GLY A 30 -2.65 -1.14 -14.35
CA GLY A 30 -2.81 0.19 -13.77
C GLY A 30 -2.39 0.25 -12.30
N SER A 31 -2.21 -0.89 -11.63
CA SER A 31 -1.74 -0.91 -10.24
C SER A 31 -0.29 -0.48 -10.11
N CYS A 32 0.08 0.10 -8.97
CA CYS A 32 1.47 0.39 -8.64
C CYS A 32 1.81 -0.05 -7.21
N GLN A 33 3.10 -0.20 -6.97
CA GLN A 33 3.66 -0.39 -5.64
C GLN A 33 4.66 0.73 -5.40
N ILE A 34 4.43 1.51 -4.35
CA ILE A 34 5.26 2.64 -3.96
C ILE A 34 6.08 2.21 -2.76
N THR A 35 7.39 2.38 -2.86
CA THR A 35 8.36 2.02 -1.82
C THR A 35 8.93 3.32 -1.26
N ILE A 36 8.74 3.55 0.03
CA ILE A 36 9.25 4.72 0.75
C ILE A 36 10.38 4.27 1.66
N ALA A 37 11.58 4.82 1.45
CA ALA A 37 12.73 4.52 2.28
C ALA A 37 12.52 5.03 3.71
N LYS A 38 12.86 4.22 4.71
CA LYS A 38 12.98 4.72 6.07
C LYS A 38 14.27 5.51 6.23
N VAL A 39 14.23 6.54 7.05
CA VAL A 39 15.38 7.40 7.33
C VAL A 39 15.89 7.15 8.75
N ASP A 40 17.20 7.18 8.92
CA ASP A 40 17.86 7.16 10.22
C ASP A 40 17.84 8.56 10.88
N GLU A 41 18.38 8.66 12.10
CA GLU A 41 18.49 9.92 12.85
C GLU A 41 19.35 10.98 12.13
N ASN A 42 20.22 10.55 11.21
CA ASN A 42 21.08 11.42 10.41
C ASN A 42 20.41 11.82 9.07
N GLY A 43 19.15 11.42 8.85
CA GLY A 43 18.41 11.68 7.63
C GLY A 43 18.84 10.83 6.42
N ARG A 44 19.63 9.76 6.63
CA ARG A 44 20.07 8.86 5.57
C ARG A 44 19.07 7.72 5.40
N ALA A 45 18.84 7.32 4.17
CA ALA A 45 18.01 6.16 3.88
C ALA A 45 18.67 4.88 4.43
N ILE A 46 17.93 4.11 5.22
CA ILE A 46 18.36 2.83 5.76
C ILE A 46 18.22 1.78 4.66
N GLN A 47 19.34 1.16 4.27
CA GLN A 47 19.33 0.18 3.19
C GLN A 47 18.51 -1.06 3.58
N GLY A 48 17.55 -1.43 2.73
CA GLY A 48 16.69 -2.61 2.93
C GLY A 48 15.44 -2.35 3.76
N GLU A 49 15.36 -1.22 4.48
CA GLU A 49 14.18 -0.86 5.25
C GLU A 49 13.27 0.11 4.49
N ASN A 50 12.09 -0.37 4.11
CA ASN A 50 11.12 0.41 3.37
C ASN A 50 9.70 0.19 3.88
N ILE A 51 8.87 1.21 3.73
CA ILE A 51 7.42 1.12 3.87
C ILE A 51 6.83 1.00 2.46
N ILE A 52 5.94 0.04 2.27
CA ILE A 52 5.42 -0.31 0.95
C ILE A 52 3.91 -0.11 0.92
N TYR A 53 3.44 0.69 -0.03
CA TYR A 53 2.01 0.86 -0.32
C TYR A 53 1.66 0.31 -1.68
N ALA A 54 0.62 -0.52 -1.74
CA ALA A 54 0.08 -1.03 -2.98
C ALA A 54 -1.20 -0.27 -3.33
N LEU A 55 -1.24 0.37 -4.50
CA LEU A 55 -2.42 1.08 -4.99
C LEU A 55 -2.98 0.36 -6.22
N SER A 56 -4.25 -0.01 -6.16
CA SER A 56 -4.98 -0.60 -7.29
C SER A 56 -5.13 0.40 -8.44
N GLY A 57 -5.18 -0.08 -9.68
CA GLY A 57 -5.40 0.77 -10.85
C GLY A 57 -6.71 1.56 -10.79
N PHE A 58 -7.74 1.02 -10.14
CA PHE A 58 -9.02 1.71 -9.91
C PHE A 58 -8.87 3.04 -9.17
N VAL A 59 -8.13 3.05 -8.04
CA VAL A 59 -7.92 4.28 -7.23
C VAL A 59 -7.14 5.32 -8.03
N ARG A 60 -6.14 4.87 -8.81
CA ARG A 60 -5.34 5.75 -9.66
C ARG A 60 -6.15 6.35 -10.80
N ALA A 61 -7.03 5.56 -11.43
CA ALA A 61 -7.88 6.02 -12.52
C ALA A 61 -8.90 7.08 -12.07
N MET A 62 -9.34 7.03 -10.81
CA MET A 62 -10.25 8.04 -10.25
C MET A 62 -9.55 9.33 -9.79
N GLY A 63 -8.22 9.38 -9.79
CA GLY A 63 -7.47 10.53 -9.25
C GLY A 63 -7.37 10.58 -7.72
N GLU A 64 -7.95 9.61 -7.01
CA GLU A 64 -7.94 9.52 -5.54
C GLU A 64 -6.63 8.95 -4.97
N SER A 65 -5.63 8.68 -5.82
CA SER A 65 -4.37 8.08 -5.38
C SER A 65 -3.53 9.00 -4.50
N ASP A 66 -3.58 10.31 -4.76
CA ASP A 66 -2.81 11.30 -4.00
C ASP A 66 -3.34 11.44 -2.56
N ASP A 67 -4.65 11.69 -2.42
CA ASP A 67 -5.32 11.76 -1.11
C ASP A 67 -5.13 10.47 -0.30
N ALA A 68 -5.29 9.32 -0.95
CA ALA A 68 -5.09 8.03 -0.32
C ALA A 68 -3.64 7.85 0.20
N LEU A 69 -2.63 8.29 -0.56
CA LEU A 69 -1.23 8.19 -0.14
C LEU A 69 -0.94 9.13 1.03
N ASN A 70 -1.44 10.37 1.00
CA ASN A 70 -1.29 11.34 2.09
C ASN A 70 -1.91 10.81 3.40
N ARG A 71 -3.11 10.24 3.32
CA ARG A 71 -3.78 9.62 4.46
C ARG A 71 -3.00 8.43 5.02
N LEU A 72 -2.51 7.52 4.15
CA LEU A 72 -1.76 6.34 4.57
C LEU A 72 -0.41 6.71 5.18
N ALA A 73 0.35 7.60 4.53
CA ALA A 73 1.64 8.06 5.01
C ALA A 73 1.54 8.83 6.33
N GLN A 74 0.50 9.66 6.51
CA GLN A 74 0.26 10.33 7.79
C GLN A 74 -0.13 9.34 8.90
N ARG A 75 -0.98 8.35 8.60
CA ARG A 75 -1.35 7.31 9.57
C ARG A 75 -0.14 6.51 10.05
N ASP A 76 0.76 6.19 9.13
CA ASP A 76 1.96 5.41 9.40
C ASP A 76 3.13 6.29 9.92
N GLY A 77 2.86 7.57 10.22
CA GLY A 77 3.79 8.48 10.92
C GLY A 77 4.85 9.15 10.05
N LEU A 78 4.77 9.00 8.73
CA LEU A 78 5.73 9.58 7.79
C LEU A 78 5.47 11.06 7.49
N LEU A 79 4.23 11.50 7.65
CA LEU A 79 3.80 12.87 7.42
C LEU A 79 3.07 13.40 8.65
N LYS A 80 3.12 14.73 8.84
CA LYS A 80 2.43 15.42 9.93
C LYS A 80 1.61 16.58 9.38
N ASN A 81 0.33 16.63 9.72
CA ASN A 81 -0.61 17.72 9.39
C ASN A 81 -0.80 17.99 7.88
N VAL A 82 -0.59 17.00 7.02
CA VAL A 82 -0.79 17.13 5.56
C VAL A 82 -2.22 16.76 5.17
N TRP A 83 -2.78 15.74 5.81
CA TRP A 83 -4.13 15.23 5.55
C TRP A 83 -5.08 15.53 6.73
N SER A 84 -6.33 15.88 6.41
CA SER A 84 -7.40 16.12 7.38
C SER A 84 -8.61 15.26 7.04
N ALA A 85 -9.22 14.63 8.06
CA ALA A 85 -10.47 13.89 7.91
C ALA A 85 -11.68 14.83 7.78
N GLN A 86 -11.56 16.07 8.26
CA GLN A 86 -12.56 17.12 8.10
C GLN A 86 -12.29 17.82 6.77
N ARG A 87 -13.25 17.70 5.86
CA ARG A 87 -13.31 18.42 4.59
C ARG A 87 -14.35 19.53 4.68
#